data_AF-A0A838GDN9-F1
#
_entry.id   AF-A0A838GDN9-F1
#
_cell.length_a   1.000
_cell.length_b   1.000
_cell.length_c   1.000
_cell.angle_alpha   90.00
_cell.angle_beta   90.00
_cell.angle_gamma   90.00
#
_symmetry.space_group_name_H-M   'P 1'
#
loop_
_entity.id
_entity.type
_entity.pdbx_description
1 polymer ?
#
loop_
_entity_poly.entity_id
_entity_poly.type
_entity_poly.pdbx_seq_one_letter_code
_entity_poly.pdbx_strand_id
1 'polypeptide(L)'
;MAVQAHDAGVTTASNGTHRPALPAYRKPTRGRTLLKRIWRERLMYLLILPGVFYYAVFNYLPLIGNVVAFQDWSPFRASQEGPIQGFFVGPWVGLANFRDMVSDPDFLRALTNTVQIEILLLMF
;
A
#
# COMPACT_ATOMS: atom_id res chain seq x y z
N MET A 1 9.68 89.37 -14.81
CA MET A 1 10.28 89.33 -16.16
C MET A 1 11.42 88.33 -16.09
N ALA A 2 11.43 87.34 -16.97
CA ALA A 2 12.42 86.26 -17.01
C ALA A 2 13.85 86.78 -17.18
N VAL A 3 14.85 86.03 -16.72
CA VAL A 3 15.91 85.45 -17.57
C VAL A 3 16.85 84.62 -16.69
N GLN A 4 17.34 83.57 -17.31
CA GLN A 4 17.94 82.36 -16.81
C GLN A 4 19.46 82.33 -17.04
N ALA A 5 20.07 81.30 -16.47
CA ALA A 5 21.41 80.74 -16.74
C ALA A 5 22.49 81.31 -15.80
N HIS A 6 23.42 80.52 -15.29
CA HIS A 6 23.97 79.29 -15.83
C HIS A 6 24.77 78.64 -14.69
N ASP A 7 24.40 77.43 -14.25
CA ASP A 7 25.29 76.70 -13.36
C ASP A 7 25.23 75.20 -13.60
N ALA A 8 26.37 74.58 -13.28
CA ALA A 8 26.66 73.16 -13.28
C ALA A 8 26.90 72.50 -14.65
N GLY A 9 28.15 72.55 -15.08
CA GLY A 9 28.77 71.35 -15.62
C GLY A 9 29.02 70.35 -14.49
N VAL A 10 28.40 69.18 -14.51
CA VAL A 10 28.84 67.98 -13.78
C VAL A 10 28.47 66.75 -14.60
N THR A 11 29.48 66.21 -15.27
CA THR A 11 29.87 64.80 -15.27
C THR A 11 28.84 63.74 -15.69
N THR A 12 29.02 63.33 -16.94
CA THR A 12 29.06 61.94 -17.43
C THR A 12 28.97 60.86 -16.34
N ALA A 13 27.82 60.20 -16.22
CA ALA A 13 27.72 58.90 -15.56
C ALA A 13 26.84 57.97 -16.41
N SER A 14 27.55 57.08 -17.10
CA SER A 14 27.11 55.84 -17.73
C SER A 14 25.80 55.29 -17.15
N ASN A 15 24.71 55.44 -17.91
CA ASN A 15 23.41 54.85 -17.59
C ASN A 15 23.47 53.33 -17.87
N GLY A 16 24.05 52.60 -16.92
CA GLY A 16 24.12 51.15 -16.92
C GLY A 16 22.73 50.58 -16.76
N THR A 17 22.35 49.71 -17.68
CA THR A 17 21.11 48.93 -17.66
C THR A 17 20.90 48.27 -16.30
N HIS A 18 19.96 48.76 -15.50
CA HIS A 18 19.43 48.03 -14.34
C HIS A 18 18.65 46.82 -14.85
N ARG A 19 19.36 45.76 -15.22
CA ARG A 19 18.77 44.42 -15.32
C ARG A 19 18.48 43.97 -13.90
N PRO A 20 17.21 43.73 -13.50
CA PRO A 20 16.96 43.06 -12.23
C PRO A 20 17.71 41.73 -12.28
N ALA A 21 18.64 41.53 -11.35
CA ALA A 21 19.36 40.27 -11.24
C ALA A 21 18.33 39.17 -11.10
N LEU A 22 18.28 38.27 -12.10
CA LEU A 22 17.34 37.15 -12.10
C LEU A 22 17.51 36.37 -10.78
N PRO A 23 16.43 35.96 -10.11
CA PRO A 23 16.54 35.20 -8.87
C PRO A 23 17.40 33.97 -9.15
N ALA A 24 18.52 33.86 -8.42
CA ALA A 24 19.46 32.77 -8.59
C ALA A 24 18.72 31.44 -8.49
N TYR A 25 18.82 30.62 -9.53
CA TYR A 25 18.21 29.29 -9.60
C TYR A 25 18.73 28.44 -8.43
N ARG A 26 17.91 28.31 -7.38
CA ARG A 26 18.22 27.53 -6.19
C ARG A 26 18.08 26.05 -6.58
N LYS A 27 19.21 25.37 -6.77
CA LYS A 27 19.21 23.92 -7.04
C LYS A 27 18.40 23.21 -5.94
N PRO A 28 17.44 22.32 -6.28
CA PRO A 28 16.69 21.59 -5.27
C PRO A 28 17.67 20.77 -4.44
N THR A 29 17.72 21.02 -3.14
CA THR A 29 18.59 20.30 -2.23
C THR A 29 18.12 18.85 -2.14
N ARG A 30 19.11 17.96 -2.29
CA ARG A 30 19.04 16.50 -2.28
C ARG A 30 17.95 15.98 -1.33
N GLY A 31 17.07 15.14 -1.88
CA GLY A 31 15.86 14.62 -1.24
C GLY A 31 16.11 14.14 0.19
N ARG A 32 15.28 14.62 1.12
CA ARG A 32 15.17 14.07 2.46
C ARG A 32 15.01 12.55 2.35
N THR A 33 15.88 11.80 3.01
CA THR A 33 15.80 10.34 3.10
C THR A 33 14.41 9.94 3.61
N LEU A 34 13.79 8.94 2.97
CA LEU A 34 12.44 8.48 3.28
C LEU A 34 12.26 8.15 4.77
N LEU A 35 13.28 7.55 5.40
CA LEU A 35 13.29 7.26 6.83
C LEU A 35 13.15 8.53 7.70
N LYS A 36 13.80 9.64 7.33
CA LYS A 36 13.72 10.92 8.07
C LYS A 36 12.36 11.60 7.91
N ARG A 37 11.61 11.24 6.87
CA ARG A 37 10.21 11.66 6.66
C ARG A 37 9.25 10.82 7.50
N ILE A 38 9.41 9.50 7.48
CA ILE A 38 8.61 8.57 8.30
C ILE A 38 8.76 8.89 9.79
N TRP A 39 9.98 9.15 10.26
CA TRP A 39 10.24 9.51 11.66
C TRP A 39 9.61 10.83 12.09
N ARG A 40 9.51 11.81 11.16
CA ARG A 40 8.86 13.11 11.41
C ARG A 40 7.33 12.95 11.52
N GLU A 41 6.76 12.02 10.76
CA GLU A 41 5.31 11.79 10.66
C GLU A 41 4.85 10.61 11.57
N ARG A 42 5.67 10.21 12.55
CA ARG A 42 5.44 9.07 13.46
C ARG A 42 4.08 9.06 14.15
N LEU A 43 3.50 10.23 14.44
CA LEU A 43 2.21 10.34 15.13
C LEU A 43 1.05 9.85 14.24
N MET A 44 1.11 10.13 12.93
CA MET A 44 0.12 9.65 11.97
C MET A 44 0.22 8.13 11.80
N TYR A 45 1.44 7.59 11.76
CA TYR A 45 1.65 6.14 11.74
C TYR A 45 1.17 5.47 13.01
N LEU A 46 1.39 6.06 14.19
CA LEU A 46 0.94 5.52 15.48
C LEU A 46 -0.59 5.44 15.56
N LEU A 47 -1.31 6.40 14.97
CA LEU A 47 -2.77 6.39 14.92
C LEU A 47 -3.32 5.30 14.00
N ILE A 48 -2.64 5.04 12.88
CA ILE A 48 -3.03 4.00 11.91
C ILE A 48 -2.59 2.60 12.38
N LEU A 49 -1.51 2.52 13.17
CA LEU A 49 -0.92 1.29 13.66
C LEU A 49 -1.93 0.30 14.28
N PRO A 50 -2.83 0.69 15.20
CA PRO A 50 -3.79 -0.26 15.78
C PRO A 50 -4.76 -0.83 14.75
N GLY A 51 -5.20 -0.04 13.77
CA GLY A 51 -6.09 -0.52 12.71
C GLY A 51 -5.39 -1.50 11.76
N VAL A 52 -4.16 -1.18 11.35
CA VAL A 52 -3.35 -2.07 10.51
C VAL A 52 -2.96 -3.33 11.28
N PHE A 53 -2.62 -3.21 12.56
CA PHE A 53 -2.27 -4.35 13.40
C PHE A 53 -3.47 -5.30 13.55
N TYR A 54 -4.65 -4.75 13.87
CA TYR A 54 -5.88 -5.53 13.93
C TYR A 54 -6.14 -6.27 12.60
N TYR A 55 -6.05 -5.55 11.49
CA TYR A 55 -6.24 -6.16 10.17
C TYR A 55 -5.20 -7.25 9.87
N ALA A 56 -3.94 -7.01 10.19
CA ALA A 56 -2.87 -7.98 9.98
C ALA A 56 -3.10 -9.27 10.78
N VAL A 57 -3.48 -9.15 12.06
CA VAL A 57 -3.69 -10.30 12.94
C VAL A 57 -4.98 -11.04 12.61
N PHE A 58 -6.08 -10.35 12.35
CA PHE A 58 -7.38 -11.01 12.21
C PHE A 58 -7.78 -11.32 10.76
N ASN A 59 -7.21 -10.63 9.77
CA ASN A 59 -7.51 -10.89 8.36
C ASN A 59 -6.35 -11.58 7.64
N TYR A 60 -5.11 -11.15 7.87
CA TYR A 60 -3.95 -11.74 7.18
C TYR A 60 -3.47 -13.04 7.83
N LEU A 61 -3.49 -13.16 9.15
CA LEU A 61 -3.06 -14.38 9.83
C LEU A 61 -3.90 -15.60 9.43
N PRO A 62 -5.25 -15.54 9.37
CA PRO A 62 -6.05 -16.69 8.94
C PRO A 62 -5.76 -17.12 7.49
N LEU A 63 -5.37 -16.18 6.61
CA LEU A 63 -5.02 -16.50 5.22
C LEU A 63 -3.78 -17.41 5.12
N ILE A 64 -2.88 -17.37 6.11
CA ILE A 64 -1.74 -18.29 6.16
C ILE A 64 -2.24 -19.73 6.36
N GLY A 65 -3.37 -19.92 7.04
CA GLY A 65 -4.03 -21.22 7.23
C GLY A 65 -4.54 -21.85 5.92
N ASN A 66 -4.64 -21.11 4.81
CA ASN A 66 -5.02 -21.67 3.51
C ASN A 66 -4.03 -22.74 3.00
N VAL A 67 -2.82 -22.77 3.55
CA VAL A 67 -1.82 -23.82 3.26
C VAL A 67 -2.33 -25.23 3.55
N VAL A 68 -3.28 -25.36 4.48
CA VAL A 68 -3.92 -26.62 4.87
C VAL A 68 -4.60 -27.30 3.67
N ALA A 69 -5.07 -26.54 2.68
CA ALA A 69 -5.67 -27.10 1.46
C ALA A 69 -4.68 -27.96 0.65
N PHE A 70 -3.37 -27.79 0.85
CA PHE A 70 -2.31 -28.55 0.17
C PHE A 70 -1.75 -29.70 1.02
N GLN A 71 -2.30 -29.89 2.21
CA GLN A 71 -1.87 -30.93 3.15
C GLN A 71 -3.01 -31.96 3.34
N ASP A 72 -2.65 -33.20 3.67
CA ASP A 72 -3.63 -34.19 4.13
C ASP A 72 -3.97 -33.87 5.59
N TRP A 73 -4.89 -32.93 5.76
CA TRP A 73 -5.28 -32.40 7.05
C TRP A 73 -6.68 -32.89 7.46
N SER A 74 -6.76 -33.43 8.67
CA SER A 74 -8.02 -33.88 9.28
C SER A 74 -8.30 -33.08 10.56
N PRO A 75 -9.48 -32.45 10.69
CA PRO A 75 -9.88 -31.73 11.90
C PRO A 75 -9.79 -32.58 13.18
N PHE A 76 -10.06 -33.89 13.06
CA PHE A 76 -10.04 -34.83 14.18
C PHE A 76 -8.65 -35.12 14.74
N ARG A 77 -7.61 -35.06 13.90
CA ARG A 77 -6.22 -35.23 14.34
C ARG A 77 -5.68 -33.93 14.95
N ALA A 78 -6.06 -32.79 14.37
CA ALA A 78 -5.63 -31.47 14.83
C ALA A 78 -6.04 -31.17 16.28
N SER A 79 -7.22 -31.63 16.73
CA SER A 79 -7.69 -31.40 18.10
C SER A 79 -6.85 -32.09 19.19
N GLN A 80 -6.03 -33.07 18.84
CA GLN A 80 -5.24 -33.85 19.81
C GLN A 80 -3.87 -33.22 20.10
N GLU A 81 -3.36 -32.35 19.21
CA GLU A 81 -1.98 -31.89 19.26
C GLU A 81 -1.81 -30.42 19.70
N GLY A 82 -2.92 -29.72 19.98
CA GLY A 82 -2.92 -28.32 20.40
C GLY A 82 -3.10 -27.33 19.24
N PRO A 83 -3.50 -26.07 19.52
CA PRO A 83 -4.00 -25.15 18.49
C PRO A 83 -2.95 -24.74 17.45
N ILE A 84 -1.67 -24.78 17.79
CA ILE A 84 -0.59 -24.35 16.88
C ILE A 84 0.01 -25.54 16.13
N GLN A 85 0.22 -26.67 16.82
CA GLN A 85 0.75 -27.88 16.20
C GLN A 85 -0.28 -28.50 15.24
N GLY A 86 -1.56 -28.56 15.63
CA GLY A 86 -2.63 -29.20 14.86
C GLY A 86 -2.90 -28.61 13.47
N PHE A 87 -2.50 -27.37 13.20
CA PHE A 87 -2.67 -26.73 11.88
C PHE A 87 -1.64 -27.17 10.83
N PHE A 88 -0.50 -27.75 11.23
CA PHE A 88 0.63 -28.02 10.32
C PHE A 88 1.09 -29.49 10.31
N VAL A 89 0.28 -30.43 10.83
CA VAL A 89 0.68 -31.85 11.00
C VAL A 89 0.57 -32.66 9.69
N GLY A 90 -0.24 -32.23 8.73
CA GLY A 90 -0.57 -33.02 7.55
C GLY A 90 0.61 -33.15 6.57
N PRO A 91 0.88 -34.34 6.01
CA PRO A 91 1.85 -34.47 4.91
C PRO A 91 1.42 -33.62 3.71
N TRP A 92 2.37 -33.03 3.02
CA TRP A 92 2.11 -32.21 1.83
C TRP A 92 1.67 -33.09 0.66
N VAL A 93 0.41 -32.92 0.23
CA VAL A 93 -0.19 -33.69 -0.88
C VAL A 93 -0.40 -32.86 -2.15
N GLY A 94 -0.06 -31.56 -2.11
CA GLY A 94 -0.16 -30.67 -3.25
C GLY A 94 -1.61 -30.47 -3.68
N LEU A 95 -1.95 -30.85 -4.92
CA LEU A 95 -3.27 -30.61 -5.52
C LEU A 95 -4.25 -31.78 -5.37
N ALA A 96 -3.91 -32.82 -4.61
CA ALA A 96 -4.77 -34.01 -4.44
C ALA A 96 -6.18 -33.64 -3.96
N ASN A 97 -6.27 -32.85 -2.88
CA ASN A 97 -7.54 -32.39 -2.32
C ASN A 97 -8.42 -31.64 -3.34
N PHE A 98 -7.81 -30.80 -4.19
CA PHE A 98 -8.52 -30.07 -5.23
C PHE A 98 -9.04 -30.99 -6.34
N ARG A 99 -8.26 -32.00 -6.71
CA ARG A 99 -8.68 -33.01 -7.70
C ARG A 99 -9.87 -33.80 -7.18
N ASP A 100 -9.80 -34.24 -5.93
CA ASP A 100 -10.88 -35.00 -5.30
C ASP A 100 -12.16 -34.16 -5.23
N MET A 101 -12.06 -32.91 -4.79
CA MET A 101 -13.17 -31.97 -4.73
C MET A 101 -13.82 -31.71 -6.10
N VAL A 102 -13.03 -31.47 -7.15
CA VAL A 102 -13.57 -31.21 -8.50
C VAL A 102 -14.10 -32.48 -9.17
N SER A 103 -13.61 -33.65 -8.77
CA SER A 103 -14.13 -34.93 -9.25
C SER A 103 -15.44 -35.38 -8.59
N ASP A 104 -15.81 -34.76 -7.47
CA ASP A 104 -17.05 -35.04 -6.75
C ASP A 104 -18.26 -34.40 -7.46
N PRO A 105 -19.22 -35.21 -7.96
CA PRO A 105 -20.43 -34.71 -8.60
C PRO A 105 -21.28 -33.80 -7.70
N ASP A 106 -21.30 -34.04 -6.39
CA ASP A 106 -22.12 -33.26 -5.46
C ASP A 106 -21.49 -31.89 -5.19
N PHE A 107 -20.16 -31.80 -5.14
CA PHE A 107 -19.46 -30.53 -5.11
C PHE A 107 -19.78 -29.69 -6.37
N LEU A 108 -19.71 -30.29 -7.56
CA LEU A 108 -19.99 -29.59 -8.81
C LEU A 108 -21.45 -29.11 -8.89
N ARG A 109 -22.40 -29.91 -8.38
CA ARG A 109 -23.80 -29.49 -8.26
C ARG A 109 -23.95 -28.30 -7.31
N ALA A 110 -23.34 -28.34 -6.13
CA ALA A 110 -23.38 -27.23 -5.19
C ALA A 110 -22.75 -25.95 -5.78
N LEU A 111 -21.60 -26.08 -6.45
CA LEU A 111 -20.91 -24.98 -7.11
C LEU A 111 -21.77 -24.34 -8.21
N THR A 112 -22.36 -25.16 -9.09
CA THR A 112 -23.21 -24.66 -10.17
C THR A 112 -24.48 -24.00 -9.64
N ASN A 113 -25.08 -24.53 -8.58
CA ASN A 113 -26.22 -23.88 -7.91
C ASN A 113 -25.85 -22.50 -7.35
N THR A 114 -24.74 -22.38 -6.63
CA THR A 114 -24.28 -21.10 -6.08
C THR A 114 -24.02 -20.09 -7.20
N VAL A 115 -23.32 -20.50 -8.27
CA VAL A 115 -23.05 -19.63 -9.41
C VAL A 115 -24.35 -19.19 -10.10
N GLN A 116 -25.33 -20.07 -10.25
CA GLN A 116 -26.64 -19.71 -10.81
C GLN A 116 -27.35 -18.67 -9.93
N ILE A 117 -27.36 -18.85 -8.61
CA ILE A 117 -27.98 -17.90 -7.67
C ILE A 117 -27.29 -16.53 -7.76
N GLU A 118 -25.97 -16.48 -7.72
CA GLU A 118 -25.20 -15.24 -7.82
C GLU A 118 -25.40 -14.53 -9.17
N ILE A 119 -25.50 -15.29 -10.27
CA ILE A 119 -25.81 -14.71 -11.59
C ILE A 119 -27.20 -14.10 -11.60
N LEU A 120 -28.20 -14.79 -11.05
CA LEU A 120 -29.56 -14.24 -10.94
C LEU A 120 -29.56 -12.95 -10.11
N LEU A 121 -28.84 -12.92 -8.98
CA LEU A 121 -28.70 -11.73 -8.13
C LEU A 121 -28.04 -10.55 -8.85
N LEU A 122 -27.09 -10.79 -9.75
CA LEU A 122 -26.45 -9.74 -10.53
C LEU A 122 -27.31 -9.24 -11.70
N MET A 123 -28.24 -10.05 -12.20
CA MET A 123 -29.09 -9.70 -13.33
C MET A 123 -30.38 -8.95 -12.96
N PHE A 124 -30.91 -9.17 -11.75
CA PHE A 124 -32.18 -8.58 -11.27
C PHE A 124 -31.93 -7.56 -10.17
#